data_AF-A5WFT2-F1
#
_entry.id   AF-A5WFT2-F1
#
_cell.length_a   1.000
_cell.length_b   1.000
_cell.length_c   1.000
_cell.angle_alpha   90.00
_cell.angle_beta   90.00
_cell.angle_gamma   90.00
#
_symmetry.space_group_name_H-M   'P 1'
#
loop_
_entity.id
_entity.type
_entity.pdbx_description
1 polymer ?
#
loop_
_entity_poly.entity_id
_entity_poly.type
_entity_poly.pdbx_seq_one_letter_code
_entity_poly.pdbx_strand_id
1 'polypeptide(L)'
;MQRIAYRLKRKDKSHSNPVVSHLPSQSFKRVNRFVPTLFYTAFGTKKPLASKKFAKTKMLVQISSIALLSLPAKSLTTSLFSTDSVAYDKVMASNTLTLASVKGDSTYFATDGFQHGFGYDIARSYANQLGVTLQVQDYPNEAQALQAVRQGKADMALTTASTKLTEDTGLSAINISCGFDTTLATNGLHPKTNWAFRSGNDPLAIKASDFLCENGQLINTAKIANFYDQTLLKDDYNREHFEQALTANLPHYKSSFQQQADTYDHDWQLLVAMGYQESHLDANATSPTGVRGLMMLTNNTAKAMGVSDRIDPYQSIGGGARYLEQMKAEFRDVPNPDRLWFALASYNMGPNAVKSIQSKVSKAGQDPKSWTNVYAYMSDHAGSNSRYTQCMHYVTNIRSYLESLKMRTA
;
A
#
# COMPACT_ATOMS: atom_id res chain seq x y z
N MET A 1 -4.33 7.97 -24.02
CA MET A 1 -2.95 7.47 -24.17
C MET A 1 -2.98 5.97 -23.92
N GLN A 2 -2.86 5.15 -24.95
CA GLN A 2 -2.83 3.69 -24.87
C GLN A 2 -1.58 3.20 -25.63
N ARG A 3 -0.92 2.20 -25.02
CA ARG A 3 0.28 1.46 -25.47
C ARG A 3 1.62 2.22 -25.34
N ILE A 4 2.18 2.19 -24.13
CA ILE A 4 3.64 2.08 -23.98
C ILE A 4 3.95 0.59 -24.20
N ALA A 5 4.29 0.24 -25.42
CA ALA A 5 4.99 -0.99 -25.73
C ALA A 5 6.14 -0.57 -26.64
N TYR A 6 7.35 -0.47 -26.08
CA TYR A 6 8.55 -0.28 -26.89
C TYR A 6 8.70 -1.51 -27.79
N ARG A 7 8.36 -1.35 -29.07
CA ARG A 7 8.68 -2.34 -30.09
C ARG A 7 10.09 -2.03 -30.57
N LEU A 8 11.09 -2.69 -29.98
CA LEU A 8 12.45 -2.72 -30.53
C LEU A 8 12.36 -3.24 -31.98
N LYS A 9 12.89 -2.47 -32.93
CA LYS A 9 13.05 -2.91 -34.32
C LYS A 9 14.00 -4.12 -34.34
N ARG A 10 13.44 -5.33 -34.44
CA ARG A 10 14.21 -6.53 -34.81
C ARG A 10 14.71 -6.36 -36.25
N LYS A 11 16.01 -6.57 -36.45
CA LYS A 11 16.62 -6.76 -37.76
C LYS A 11 16.52 -8.26 -38.06
N ASP A 12 15.61 -8.65 -38.95
CA ASP A 12 15.35 -10.04 -39.31
C ASP A 12 16.55 -10.71 -39.99
N LYS A 13 16.79 -11.98 -39.63
CA LYS A 13 17.28 -13.02 -40.54
C LYS A 13 16.63 -14.37 -40.20
N SER A 14 16.28 -15.07 -41.28
CA SER A 14 15.94 -16.49 -41.49
C SER A 14 14.55 -17.04 -41.12
N HIS A 15 13.76 -17.17 -42.19
CA HIS A 15 12.85 -18.27 -42.60
C HIS A 15 12.43 -19.37 -41.62
N SER A 16 11.12 -19.47 -41.39
CA SER A 16 10.29 -20.67 -41.62
C SER A 16 8.80 -20.35 -41.44
N ASN A 17 7.96 -20.73 -42.41
CA ASN A 17 6.50 -20.52 -42.42
C ASN A 17 5.76 -21.24 -41.28
N PRO A 18 4.68 -20.68 -40.72
CA PRO A 18 3.68 -21.46 -39.98
C PRO A 18 2.40 -21.68 -40.79
N VAL A 19 1.88 -22.90 -40.63
CA VAL A 19 0.62 -23.42 -41.16
C VAL A 19 -0.57 -22.72 -40.49
N VAL A 20 -1.56 -22.33 -41.30
CA VAL A 20 -2.84 -21.72 -40.88
C VAL A 20 -3.83 -22.84 -40.54
N SER A 21 -4.39 -22.84 -39.34
CA SER A 21 -5.59 -23.60 -38.99
C SER A 21 -6.69 -22.65 -38.52
N HIS A 22 -7.79 -22.63 -39.27
CA HIS A 22 -9.00 -21.88 -38.97
C HIS A 22 -9.91 -22.68 -38.02
N LEU A 23 -10.40 -22.03 -36.96
CA LEU A 23 -11.61 -22.46 -36.25
C LEU A 23 -12.54 -21.25 -36.02
N PRO A 24 -13.86 -21.42 -36.15
CA PRO A 24 -14.81 -20.32 -36.31
C PRO A 24 -15.29 -19.73 -34.98
N SER A 25 -15.53 -18.41 -35.00
CA SER A 25 -16.15 -17.64 -33.93
C SER A 25 -17.63 -17.98 -33.77
N GLN A 26 -18.05 -18.38 -32.56
CA GLN A 26 -19.46 -18.44 -32.18
C GLN A 26 -19.89 -17.16 -31.46
N SER A 27 -20.97 -16.59 -31.96
CA SER A 27 -21.66 -15.39 -31.48
C SER A 27 -22.59 -15.74 -30.32
N PHE A 28 -22.38 -15.13 -29.14
CA PHE A 28 -23.33 -15.23 -28.04
C PHE A 28 -24.36 -14.10 -28.11
N LYS A 29 -25.62 -14.50 -28.31
CA LYS A 29 -26.82 -13.64 -28.29
C LYS A 29 -27.08 -13.11 -26.87
N ARG A 30 -27.37 -11.81 -26.77
CA ARG A 30 -27.95 -11.15 -25.59
C ARG A 30 -29.30 -11.77 -25.24
N VAL A 31 -29.48 -12.17 -23.98
CA VAL A 31 -30.79 -12.46 -23.39
C VAL A 31 -31.13 -11.32 -22.43
N ASN A 32 -32.16 -10.54 -22.78
CA ASN A 32 -32.78 -9.56 -21.89
C ASN A 32 -33.59 -10.31 -20.83
N ARG A 33 -33.34 -10.05 -19.54
CA ARG A 33 -34.25 -10.42 -18.45
C ARG A 33 -34.87 -9.18 -17.84
N PHE A 34 -36.19 -9.13 -17.96
CA PHE A 34 -37.13 -8.26 -17.28
C PHE A 34 -37.03 -8.43 -15.75
N VAL A 35 -37.10 -7.32 -15.03
CA VAL A 35 -37.43 -7.29 -13.59
C VAL A 35 -38.56 -6.26 -13.42
N PRO A 36 -39.70 -6.60 -12.78
CA PRO A 36 -40.84 -5.70 -12.68
C PRO A 36 -40.67 -4.68 -11.54
N THR A 37 -41.12 -3.47 -11.83
CA THR A 37 -41.24 -2.32 -10.93
C THR A 37 -42.44 -2.51 -10.00
N LEU A 38 -42.20 -2.50 -8.68
CA LEU A 38 -43.27 -2.42 -7.69
C LEU A 38 -43.51 -0.95 -7.32
N PHE A 39 -44.70 -0.47 -7.67
CA PHE A 39 -45.29 0.78 -7.22
C PHE A 39 -45.67 0.66 -5.73
N TYR A 40 -45.33 1.66 -4.92
CA TYR A 40 -46.09 1.97 -3.71
C TYR A 40 -46.35 3.48 -3.66
N THR A 41 -47.62 3.80 -3.47
CA THR A 41 -48.23 5.12 -3.44
C THR A 41 -47.96 5.84 -2.13
N ALA A 42 -48.01 7.17 -2.23
CA ALA A 42 -47.78 8.14 -1.18
C ALA A 42 -48.88 8.15 -0.09
N PHE A 43 -48.47 8.48 1.15
CA PHE A 43 -49.31 9.20 2.11
C PHE A 43 -48.48 10.28 2.81
N GLY A 44 -49.08 11.47 2.90
CA GLY A 44 -48.41 12.71 3.25
C GLY A 44 -48.32 13.05 4.73
N THR A 45 -47.37 13.96 4.99
CA THR A 45 -47.39 15.10 5.92
C THR A 45 -47.76 14.87 7.39
N LYS A 46 -46.81 15.10 8.29
CA LYS A 46 -46.83 16.22 9.28
C LYS A 46 -45.54 16.25 10.13
N LYS A 47 -44.95 17.44 10.23
CA LYS A 47 -44.07 17.96 11.30
C LYS A 47 -44.77 19.23 11.82
N PRO A 48 -44.34 19.89 12.93
CA PRO A 48 -43.26 19.56 13.88
C PRO A 48 -43.71 19.69 15.35
N LEU A 49 -42.90 19.28 16.33
CA LEU A 49 -42.97 19.92 17.64
C LEU A 49 -41.60 20.04 18.35
N ALA A 50 -41.49 21.20 19.00
CA ALA A 50 -40.33 21.87 19.56
C ALA A 50 -39.53 21.10 20.63
N SER A 51 -38.22 21.35 20.60
CA SER A 51 -37.23 21.10 21.64
C SER A 51 -37.52 21.93 22.91
N LYS A 52 -37.57 21.29 24.08
CA LYS A 52 -37.50 21.96 25.39
C LYS A 52 -36.07 21.90 25.94
N LYS A 53 -35.62 23.06 26.40
CA LYS A 53 -34.33 23.37 27.03
C LYS A 53 -34.21 22.65 28.38
N PHE A 54 -33.05 22.02 28.64
CA PHE A 54 -32.65 21.60 29.98
C PHE A 54 -32.08 22.79 30.76
N ALA A 55 -32.70 23.09 31.91
CA ALA A 55 -32.22 24.06 32.87
C ALA A 55 -31.09 23.46 33.72
N LYS A 56 -30.03 24.26 33.95
CA LYS A 56 -28.93 23.97 34.88
C LYS A 56 -29.40 24.22 36.31
N THR A 57 -29.27 23.23 37.19
CA THR A 57 -29.38 23.42 38.64
C THR A 57 -28.02 23.19 39.27
N LYS A 58 -27.42 24.26 39.82
CA LYS A 58 -26.26 24.20 40.71
C LYS A 58 -26.74 23.70 42.07
N MET A 59 -26.09 22.69 42.63
CA MET A 59 -26.19 22.36 44.05
C MET A 59 -24.79 22.40 44.66
N LEU A 60 -24.57 23.40 45.51
CA LEU A 60 -23.46 23.48 46.45
C LEU A 60 -23.77 22.54 47.62
N VAL A 61 -22.83 21.66 47.97
CA VAL A 61 -22.81 21.00 49.29
C VAL A 61 -21.44 21.20 49.91
N GLN A 62 -21.48 21.73 51.13
CA GLN A 62 -20.38 22.13 51.98
C GLN A 62 -19.58 20.93 52.48
N ILE A 63 -18.28 21.15 52.62
CA ILE A 63 -17.31 20.28 53.26
C ILE A 63 -17.54 20.36 54.77
N SER A 64 -17.75 19.22 55.42
CA SER A 64 -17.69 19.11 56.88
C SER A 64 -16.77 17.97 57.26
N SER A 65 -15.67 18.35 57.89
CA SER A 65 -14.61 17.52 58.43
C SER A 65 -15.12 16.66 59.60
N ILE A 66 -14.95 15.35 59.53
CA ILE A 66 -15.00 14.48 60.72
C ILE A 66 -13.77 13.57 60.72
N ALA A 67 -13.11 13.59 61.87
CA ALA A 67 -11.84 12.96 62.18
C ALA A 67 -11.94 11.43 62.34
N LEU A 68 -10.75 10.82 62.31
CA LEU A 68 -10.42 9.40 62.30
C LEU A 68 -11.17 8.54 63.33
N LEU A 69 -11.61 7.36 62.89
CA LEU A 69 -11.64 6.15 63.71
C LEU A 69 -10.80 5.06 63.02
N SER A 70 -9.73 4.69 63.72
CA SER A 70 -8.80 3.62 63.41
C SER A 70 -9.46 2.25 63.47
N LEU A 71 -9.37 1.49 62.38
CA LEU A 71 -9.52 0.02 62.40
C LEU A 71 -8.34 -0.59 61.64
N PRO A 72 -7.79 -1.73 62.11
CA PRO A 72 -6.62 -2.33 61.50
C PRO A 72 -7.03 -3.04 60.22
N ALA A 73 -6.76 -2.46 59.06
CA ALA A 73 -6.84 -3.17 57.79
C ALA A 73 -5.63 -4.12 57.66
N LYS A 74 -5.61 -5.20 58.44
CA LYS A 74 -4.85 -6.41 58.08
C LYS A 74 -5.83 -7.38 57.41
N SER A 75 -5.40 -7.91 56.28
CA SER A 75 -6.10 -8.85 55.39
C SER A 75 -7.17 -8.25 54.49
N LEU A 76 -6.73 -7.62 53.41
CA LEU A 76 -7.01 -8.24 52.11
C LEU A 76 -5.68 -8.39 51.38
N THR A 77 -5.18 -9.62 51.37
CA THR A 77 -4.28 -10.10 50.35
C THR A 77 -4.90 -9.81 48.98
N THR A 78 -4.50 -8.72 48.34
CA THR A 78 -4.64 -8.54 46.89
C THR A 78 -3.69 -9.52 46.22
N SER A 79 -4.06 -10.80 46.27
CA SER A 79 -3.49 -11.89 45.49
C SER A 79 -4.64 -12.52 44.72
N LEU A 80 -5.33 -11.74 43.90
CA LEU A 80 -6.29 -12.25 42.94
C LEU A 80 -6.23 -11.37 41.69
N PHE A 81 -5.81 -12.01 40.60
CA PHE A 81 -5.70 -11.52 39.22
C PHE A 81 -4.57 -10.52 38.96
N SER A 82 -3.37 -11.04 38.61
CA SER A 82 -2.70 -10.46 37.45
C SER A 82 -3.62 -10.73 36.26
N THR A 83 -4.63 -9.89 36.04
CA THR A 83 -5.20 -9.81 34.70
C THR A 83 -4.05 -9.30 33.86
N ASP A 84 -3.35 -10.22 33.18
CA ASP A 84 -2.63 -9.85 31.97
C ASP A 84 -3.64 -9.02 31.18
N SER A 85 -3.45 -7.69 31.14
CA SER A 85 -4.42 -6.82 30.49
C SER A 85 -4.49 -7.32 29.06
N VAL A 86 -5.69 -7.70 28.65
CA VAL A 86 -5.96 -8.18 27.30
C VAL A 86 -5.35 -7.17 26.33
N ALA A 87 -4.49 -7.62 25.40
CA ALA A 87 -3.71 -6.73 24.54
C ALA A 87 -4.64 -5.79 23.77
N TYR A 88 -5.81 -6.29 23.37
CA TYR A 88 -6.89 -5.49 22.81
C TYR A 88 -7.25 -4.26 23.65
N ASP A 89 -7.50 -4.42 24.95
CA ASP A 89 -7.93 -3.31 25.82
C ASP A 89 -6.84 -2.24 25.92
N LYS A 90 -5.57 -2.66 25.98
CA LYS A 90 -4.41 -1.76 25.97
C LYS A 90 -4.33 -0.98 24.64
N VAL A 91 -4.49 -1.65 23.51
CA VAL A 91 -4.48 -1.03 22.17
C VAL A 91 -5.60 0.01 22.05
N MET A 92 -6.82 -0.36 22.45
CA MET A 92 -7.96 0.56 22.39
C MET A 92 -7.82 1.74 23.37
N ALA A 93 -7.26 1.52 24.56
CA ALA A 93 -7.05 2.59 25.54
C ALA A 93 -5.92 3.57 25.13
N SER A 94 -4.85 3.06 24.51
CA SER A 94 -3.71 3.87 24.06
C SER A 94 -3.89 4.45 22.66
N ASN A 95 -4.91 4.01 21.93
CA ASN A 95 -5.16 4.34 20.52
C ASN A 95 -3.97 4.00 19.59
N THR A 96 -3.14 3.03 20.00
CA THR A 96 -1.91 2.65 19.29
C THR A 96 -1.78 1.13 19.26
N LEU A 97 -1.55 0.57 18.08
CA LEU A 97 -1.21 -0.83 17.86
C LEU A 97 0.29 -0.95 17.61
N THR A 98 1.01 -1.54 18.56
CA THR A 98 2.46 -1.74 18.48
C THR A 98 2.78 -3.05 17.77
N LEU A 99 3.38 -2.96 16.58
CA LEU A 99 3.76 -4.09 15.73
C LEU A 99 5.26 -4.33 15.82
N ALA A 100 5.69 -5.44 16.44
CA ALA A 100 7.06 -5.91 16.31
C ALA A 100 7.28 -6.51 14.92
N SER A 101 8.32 -6.11 14.20
CA SER A 101 8.56 -6.66 12.85
C SER A 101 10.04 -6.76 12.53
N VAL A 102 10.38 -7.73 11.69
CA VAL A 102 11.69 -7.86 11.06
C VAL A 102 11.58 -7.34 9.63
N LYS A 103 12.59 -6.63 9.13
CA LYS A 103 12.62 -6.16 7.73
C LYS A 103 12.73 -7.34 6.77
N GLY A 104 12.04 -7.26 5.65
CA GLY A 104 12.08 -8.29 4.62
C GLY A 104 11.00 -8.10 3.56
N ASP A 105 11.16 -8.80 2.44
CA ASP A 105 10.34 -8.69 1.24
C ASP A 105 8.83 -8.82 1.49
N SER A 106 8.44 -9.61 2.49
CA SER A 106 7.03 -9.93 2.79
C SER A 106 6.49 -9.26 4.04
N THR A 107 7.37 -8.79 4.93
CA THR A 107 6.99 -8.07 6.13
C THR A 107 6.91 -6.58 5.81
N TYR A 108 8.06 -5.91 5.83
CA TYR A 108 8.18 -4.51 5.48
C TYR A 108 9.60 -4.16 5.04
N PHE A 109 9.66 -3.17 4.14
CA PHE A 109 10.85 -2.49 3.70
C PHE A 109 11.02 -1.20 4.49
N ALA A 110 12.25 -0.89 4.92
CA ALA A 110 12.56 0.37 5.62
C ALA A 110 14.05 0.71 5.47
N THR A 111 14.36 1.49 4.43
CA THR A 111 15.72 1.93 4.10
C THR A 111 15.69 3.39 3.67
N ASP A 112 16.60 4.21 4.21
CA ASP A 112 16.72 5.64 3.89
C ASP A 112 15.39 6.41 3.97
N GLY A 113 14.62 6.21 5.06
CA GLY A 113 13.33 6.85 5.29
C GLY A 113 12.17 6.35 4.40
N PHE A 114 12.43 5.43 3.47
CA PHE A 114 11.41 4.81 2.63
C PHE A 114 10.86 3.56 3.28
N GLN A 115 9.63 3.64 3.80
CA GLN A 115 8.95 2.57 4.50
C GLN A 115 7.62 2.20 3.85
N HIS A 116 7.47 0.92 3.51
CA HIS A 116 6.27 0.31 2.93
C HIS A 116 6.40 -1.22 3.02
N GLY A 117 5.43 -2.00 2.56
CA GLY A 117 5.55 -3.45 2.60
C GLY A 117 4.22 -4.19 2.55
N PHE A 118 4.25 -5.43 2.04
CA PHE A 118 3.07 -6.27 1.94
C PHE A 118 2.39 -6.48 3.31
N GLY A 119 3.12 -7.08 4.26
CA GLY A 119 2.60 -7.32 5.60
C GLY A 119 2.31 -6.02 6.36
N TYR A 120 3.14 -4.98 6.15
CA TYR A 120 2.94 -3.65 6.74
C TYR A 120 1.62 -3.01 6.30
N ASP A 121 1.29 -3.02 5.01
CA ASP A 121 0.07 -2.39 4.51
C ASP A 121 -1.20 -3.14 4.94
N ILE A 122 -1.12 -4.46 5.09
CA ILE A 122 -2.21 -5.26 5.65
C ILE A 122 -2.38 -4.93 7.14
N ALA A 123 -1.29 -4.82 7.90
CA ALA A 123 -1.34 -4.43 9.31
C ALA A 123 -1.87 -3.00 9.50
N ARG A 124 -1.52 -2.09 8.59
CA ARG A 124 -2.04 -0.71 8.57
C ARG A 124 -3.53 -0.68 8.25
N SER A 125 -3.99 -1.51 7.32
CA SER A 125 -5.41 -1.66 7.01
C SER A 125 -6.20 -2.19 8.21
N TYR A 126 -5.63 -3.14 8.94
CA TYR A 126 -6.22 -3.66 10.18
C TYR A 126 -6.27 -2.61 11.31
N ALA A 127 -5.17 -1.88 11.54
CA ALA A 127 -5.14 -0.78 12.50
C ALA A 127 -6.20 0.30 12.18
N ASN A 128 -6.35 0.64 10.90
CA ASN A 128 -7.39 1.56 10.44
C ASN A 128 -8.81 1.03 10.71
N GLN A 129 -9.05 -0.27 10.53
CA GLN A 129 -10.34 -0.89 10.86
C GLN A 129 -10.64 -0.85 12.37
N LEU A 130 -9.62 -1.01 13.21
CA LEU A 130 -9.72 -0.83 14.66
C LEU A 130 -9.87 0.64 15.08
N GLY A 131 -9.53 1.58 14.20
CA GLY A 131 -9.54 3.01 14.48
C GLY A 131 -8.33 3.49 15.29
N VAL A 132 -7.21 2.76 15.26
CA VAL A 132 -5.98 3.05 16.02
C VAL A 132 -4.80 3.36 15.12
N THR A 133 -3.76 3.97 15.67
CA THR A 133 -2.50 4.24 14.94
C THR A 133 -1.59 3.02 14.96
N LEU A 134 -1.05 2.61 13.81
CA LEU A 134 -0.02 1.56 13.75
C LEU A 134 1.36 2.15 14.08
N GLN A 135 2.07 1.56 15.04
CA GLN A 135 3.47 1.86 15.32
C GLN A 135 4.32 0.61 15.11
N VAL A 136 5.27 0.68 14.17
CA VAL A 136 6.21 -0.43 13.91
C VAL A 136 7.43 -0.29 14.81
N GLN A 137 7.81 -1.38 15.47
CA GLN A 137 9.07 -1.54 16.18
C GLN A 137 9.94 -2.53 15.41
N ASP A 138 11.10 -2.06 14.96
CA ASP A 138 12.07 -2.86 14.22
C ASP A 138 12.85 -3.80 15.15
N TYR A 139 12.98 -5.05 14.73
CA TYR A 139 13.78 -6.06 15.42
C TYR A 139 14.74 -6.74 14.43
N PRO A 140 15.97 -7.07 14.85
CA PRO A 140 16.98 -7.63 13.96
C PRO A 140 16.73 -9.09 13.56
N ASN A 141 15.86 -9.81 14.28
CA ASN A 141 15.50 -11.18 13.96
C ASN A 141 14.17 -11.60 14.59
N GLU A 142 13.64 -12.72 14.07
CA GLU A 142 12.31 -13.24 14.41
C GLU A 142 12.19 -13.61 15.90
N ALA A 143 13.23 -14.19 16.49
CA ALA A 143 13.20 -14.58 17.90
C ALA A 143 13.03 -13.36 18.82
N GLN A 144 13.69 -12.24 18.52
CA GLN A 144 13.53 -11.01 19.29
C GLN A 144 12.18 -10.34 19.07
N ALA A 145 11.66 -10.33 17.84
CA ALA A 145 10.33 -9.79 17.54
C ALA A 145 9.23 -10.56 18.29
N LEU A 146 9.27 -11.90 18.25
CA LEU A 146 8.33 -12.75 18.99
C LEU A 146 8.48 -12.58 20.51
N GLN A 147 9.71 -12.49 21.01
CA GLN A 147 9.95 -12.27 22.43
C GLN A 147 9.38 -10.93 22.92
N ALA A 148 9.37 -9.88 22.08
CA ALA A 148 8.75 -8.60 22.42
C ALA A 148 7.24 -8.71 22.65
N VAL A 149 6.54 -9.52 21.84
CA VAL A 149 5.10 -9.81 22.02
C VAL A 149 4.86 -10.60 23.30
N ARG A 150 5.68 -11.63 23.54
CA ARG A 150 5.60 -12.45 24.75
C ARG A 150 5.79 -11.62 26.02
N GLN A 151 6.70 -10.64 25.98
CA GLN A 151 6.99 -9.72 27.08
C GLN A 151 6.00 -8.55 27.20
N GLY A 152 5.06 -8.39 26.25
CA GLY A 152 4.12 -7.26 26.22
C GLY A 152 4.72 -5.91 25.82
N LYS A 153 5.94 -5.92 25.26
CA LYS A 153 6.59 -4.74 24.68
C LYS A 153 5.96 -4.35 23.33
N ALA A 154 5.43 -5.34 22.62
CA ALA A 154 4.61 -5.17 21.42
C ALA A 154 3.27 -5.90 21.61
N ASP A 155 2.25 -5.46 20.87
CA ASP A 155 0.89 -6.00 20.98
C ASP A 155 0.68 -7.17 20.01
N MET A 156 1.40 -7.16 18.88
CA MET A 156 1.48 -8.24 17.91
C MET A 156 2.83 -8.20 17.17
N ALA A 157 3.18 -9.27 16.46
CA ALA A 157 4.34 -9.29 15.57
C ALA A 157 3.96 -9.60 14.12
N LEU A 158 4.68 -9.04 13.15
CA LEU A 158 4.66 -9.39 11.74
C LEU A 158 5.99 -10.10 11.41
N THR A 159 5.91 -11.37 11.08
CA THR A 159 7.11 -12.23 10.95
C THR A 159 6.99 -13.21 9.78
N THR A 160 8.12 -13.79 9.41
CA THR A 160 8.22 -15.00 8.57
C THR A 160 8.67 -16.22 9.37
N ALA A 161 8.59 -16.13 10.70
CA ALA A 161 9.03 -17.16 11.63
C ALA A 161 8.42 -18.53 11.30
N SER A 162 9.22 -19.58 11.47
CA SER A 162 8.72 -20.96 11.33
C SER A 162 7.68 -21.26 12.41
N THR A 163 6.71 -22.13 12.10
CA THR A 163 5.71 -22.61 13.06
C THR A 163 6.34 -23.11 14.36
N LYS A 164 7.44 -23.87 14.26
CA LYS A 164 8.20 -24.36 15.41
C LYS A 164 8.71 -23.22 16.31
N LEU A 165 9.31 -22.18 15.72
CA LEU A 165 9.82 -21.05 16.49
C LEU A 165 8.69 -20.33 17.23
N THR A 166 7.55 -20.15 16.57
CA THR A 166 6.35 -19.56 17.20
C THR A 166 5.83 -20.44 18.35
N GLU A 167 5.72 -21.75 18.14
CA GLU A 167 5.29 -22.71 19.16
C GLU A 167 6.24 -22.74 20.38
N ASP A 168 7.55 -22.73 20.14
CA ASP A 168 8.58 -22.68 21.21
C ASP A 168 8.45 -21.40 22.05
N THR A 169 7.95 -20.30 21.46
CA THR A 169 7.66 -19.06 22.18
C THR A 169 6.30 -19.04 22.89
N GLY A 170 5.45 -20.05 22.68
CA GLY A 170 4.11 -20.12 23.28
C GLY A 170 3.13 -19.07 22.75
N LEU A 171 3.39 -18.53 21.57
CA LEU A 171 2.54 -17.53 20.91
C LEU A 171 1.53 -18.21 19.98
N SER A 172 0.42 -17.53 19.72
CA SER A 172 -0.52 -17.90 18.66
C SER A 172 -0.15 -17.16 17.38
N ALA A 173 -0.19 -17.82 16.23
CA ALA A 173 0.04 -17.17 14.94
C ALA A 173 -1.08 -17.43 13.94
N ILE A 174 -1.32 -16.42 13.10
CA ILE A 174 -2.31 -16.41 12.03
C ILE A 174 -1.56 -16.09 10.73
N ASN A 175 -1.65 -16.95 9.72
CA ASN A 175 -1.06 -16.67 8.42
C ASN A 175 -1.85 -15.53 7.73
N ILE A 176 -1.15 -14.54 7.18
CA ILE A 176 -1.76 -13.41 6.47
C ILE A 176 -2.57 -13.86 5.25
N SER A 177 -2.17 -14.95 4.62
CA SER A 177 -2.87 -15.54 3.48
C SER A 177 -4.11 -16.35 3.90
N CYS A 178 -4.30 -16.62 5.20
CA CYS A 178 -5.22 -17.64 5.72
C CYS A 178 -5.20 -18.97 4.97
N GLY A 179 -4.01 -19.43 4.55
CA GLY A 179 -3.80 -20.70 3.87
C GLY A 179 -3.75 -20.62 2.35
N PHE A 180 -3.88 -19.43 1.75
CA PHE A 180 -3.69 -19.19 0.32
C PHE A 180 -2.22 -18.86 -0.02
N ASP A 181 -1.32 -19.72 0.45
CA ASP A 181 0.15 -19.52 0.41
C ASP A 181 0.71 -19.42 -1.01
N THR A 182 0.07 -20.09 -1.97
CA THR A 182 0.48 -20.10 -3.38
C THR A 182 0.43 -18.71 -4.01
N THR A 183 -0.52 -17.87 -3.60
CA THR A 183 -0.66 -16.50 -4.10
C THR A 183 0.52 -15.63 -3.68
N LEU A 184 1.03 -15.81 -2.45
CA LEU A 184 2.22 -15.09 -1.98
C LEU A 184 3.46 -15.58 -2.71
N ALA A 185 3.64 -16.91 -2.77
CA ALA A 185 4.81 -17.51 -3.40
C ALA A 185 4.96 -17.14 -4.88
N THR A 186 3.85 -17.06 -5.62
CA THR A 186 3.85 -16.65 -7.04
C THR A 186 4.36 -15.22 -7.24
N ASN A 187 4.13 -14.33 -6.26
CA ASN A 187 4.64 -12.96 -6.27
C ASN A 187 6.03 -12.84 -5.62
N GLY A 188 6.70 -13.96 -5.35
CA GLY A 188 8.02 -13.97 -4.70
C GLY A 188 7.99 -13.57 -3.22
N LEU A 189 6.82 -13.57 -2.59
CA LEU A 189 6.63 -13.32 -1.16
C LEU A 189 6.69 -14.63 -0.37
N HIS A 190 7.06 -14.53 0.91
CA HIS A 190 7.20 -15.66 1.81
C HIS A 190 5.82 -16.23 2.18
N PRO A 191 5.53 -17.51 1.88
CA PRO A 191 4.21 -18.10 2.07
C PRO A 191 3.79 -18.20 3.53
N LYS A 192 4.75 -18.19 4.46
CA LYS A 192 4.48 -18.25 5.91
C LYS A 192 4.50 -16.89 6.60
N THR A 193 4.29 -15.80 5.85
CA THR A 193 4.16 -14.47 6.47
C THR A 193 2.97 -14.49 7.41
N ASN A 194 3.20 -14.17 8.69
CA ASN A 194 2.21 -14.37 9.73
C ASN A 194 2.19 -13.22 10.74
N TRP A 195 1.04 -13.10 11.39
CA TRP A 195 0.87 -12.30 12.59
C TRP A 195 0.93 -13.19 13.83
N ALA A 196 1.73 -12.80 14.82
CA ALA A 196 1.84 -13.50 16.08
C ALA A 196 1.28 -12.66 17.24
N PHE A 197 0.57 -13.32 18.16
CA PHE A 197 -0.12 -12.76 19.29
C PHE A 197 0.21 -13.54 20.56
N ARG A 198 0.12 -12.90 21.74
CA ARG A 198 0.35 -13.57 23.02
C ARG A 198 -0.60 -14.75 23.24
N SER A 199 -1.85 -14.63 22.81
CA SER A 199 -2.87 -15.68 22.95
C SER A 199 -3.86 -15.59 21.80
N GLY A 200 -4.26 -16.73 21.25
CA GLY A 200 -5.32 -16.80 20.24
C GLY A 200 -6.72 -16.49 20.79
N ASN A 201 -6.87 -16.47 22.12
CA ASN A 201 -8.11 -16.10 22.81
C ASN A 201 -8.21 -14.60 23.08
N ASP A 202 -7.15 -13.82 22.80
CA ASP A 202 -7.21 -12.36 22.90
C ASP A 202 -8.15 -11.81 21.81
N PRO A 203 -9.10 -10.92 22.12
CA PRO A 203 -9.96 -10.27 21.13
C PRO A 203 -9.18 -9.59 19.99
N LEU A 204 -7.93 -9.14 20.23
CA LEU A 204 -7.06 -8.63 19.18
C LEU A 204 -6.75 -9.73 18.15
N ALA A 205 -6.35 -10.91 18.61
CA ALA A 205 -6.06 -12.05 17.72
C ALA A 205 -7.32 -12.56 17.00
N ILE A 206 -8.45 -12.64 17.71
CA ILE A 206 -9.73 -13.10 17.13
C ILE A 206 -10.16 -12.14 16.00
N LYS A 207 -10.19 -10.83 16.28
CA LYS A 207 -10.55 -9.82 15.27
C LYS A 207 -9.58 -9.79 14.09
N ALA A 208 -8.29 -10.05 14.35
CA ALA A 208 -7.30 -10.15 13.29
C ALA A 208 -7.54 -11.37 12.41
N SER A 209 -7.91 -12.51 13.00
CA SER A 209 -8.32 -13.72 12.25
C SER A 209 -9.53 -13.43 11.37
N ASP A 210 -10.56 -12.79 11.93
CA ASP A 210 -11.76 -12.42 11.18
C ASP A 210 -11.43 -11.48 10.02
N PHE A 211 -10.60 -10.46 10.27
CA PHE A 211 -10.14 -9.52 9.24
C PHE A 211 -9.37 -10.21 8.12
N LEU A 212 -8.40 -11.07 8.43
CA LEU A 212 -7.58 -11.71 7.41
C LEU A 212 -8.37 -12.75 6.61
N CYS A 213 -9.25 -13.51 7.26
CA CYS A 213 -9.86 -14.70 6.70
C CYS A 213 -11.28 -14.51 6.16
N GLU A 214 -11.84 -13.30 6.23
CA GLU A 214 -13.08 -12.98 5.55
C GLU A 214 -12.87 -13.05 4.02
N ASN A 215 -13.80 -13.71 3.30
CA ASN A 215 -13.66 -13.99 1.85
C ASN A 215 -13.31 -12.74 1.01
N GLY A 216 -13.87 -11.57 1.34
CA GLY A 216 -13.57 -10.32 0.64
C GLY A 216 -12.14 -9.83 0.89
N GLN A 217 -11.60 -10.04 2.09
CA GLN A 217 -10.25 -9.64 2.45
C GLN A 217 -9.20 -10.54 1.84
N LEU A 218 -9.45 -11.85 1.72
CA LEU A 218 -8.55 -12.78 1.02
C LEU A 218 -8.30 -12.38 -0.43
N ILE A 219 -9.37 -11.99 -1.14
CA ILE A 219 -9.28 -11.50 -2.51
C ILE A 219 -8.45 -10.20 -2.56
N ASN A 220 -8.62 -9.31 -1.58
CA ASN A 220 -7.84 -8.07 -1.51
C ASN A 220 -6.36 -8.36 -1.19
N THR A 221 -6.06 -9.24 -0.24
CA THR A 221 -4.70 -9.70 0.08
C THR A 221 -3.99 -10.21 -1.17
N ALA A 222 -4.66 -11.02 -2.01
CA ALA A 222 -4.12 -11.47 -3.28
C ALA A 222 -3.80 -10.32 -4.25
N LYS A 223 -4.67 -9.32 -4.35
CA LYS A 223 -4.41 -8.13 -5.17
C LYS A 223 -3.24 -7.31 -4.64
N ILE A 224 -3.12 -7.15 -3.32
CA ILE A 224 -2.02 -6.42 -2.70
C ILE A 224 -0.70 -7.18 -2.86
N ALA A 225 -0.71 -8.52 -2.82
CA ALA A 225 0.46 -9.32 -3.15
C ALA A 225 1.00 -9.01 -4.56
N ASN A 226 0.12 -8.75 -5.54
CA ASN A 226 0.54 -8.34 -6.90
C ASN A 226 1.16 -6.93 -6.94
N PHE A 227 0.72 -6.01 -6.07
CA PHE A 227 1.40 -4.71 -5.94
C PHE A 227 2.81 -4.89 -5.37
N TYR A 228 2.96 -5.85 -4.46
CA TYR A 228 4.20 -6.22 -3.82
C TYR A 228 5.01 -7.32 -4.54
N ASP A 229 4.76 -7.54 -5.85
CA ASP A 229 5.52 -8.52 -6.62
C ASP A 229 7.04 -8.29 -6.53
N GLN A 230 7.76 -9.35 -6.17
CA GLN A 230 9.21 -9.39 -6.02
C GLN A 230 9.88 -10.15 -7.17
N THR A 231 9.17 -10.43 -8.26
CA THR A 231 9.68 -11.28 -9.34
C THR A 231 10.27 -10.49 -10.50
N LEU A 232 9.90 -9.21 -10.67
CA LEU A 232 10.33 -8.36 -11.78
C LEU A 232 11.84 -8.36 -12.08
N LEU A 233 12.70 -8.43 -11.06
CA LEU A 233 14.16 -8.43 -11.22
C LEU A 233 14.80 -9.78 -10.87
N LYS A 234 13.98 -10.83 -10.69
CA LYS A 234 14.47 -12.21 -10.46
C LYS A 234 14.76 -12.93 -11.77
N ASP A 235 14.13 -12.55 -12.88
CA ASP A 235 14.49 -13.06 -14.20
C ASP A 235 15.75 -12.36 -14.74
N ASP A 236 16.60 -13.14 -15.42
CA ASP A 236 17.89 -12.66 -15.91
C ASP A 236 17.75 -11.53 -16.93
N TYR A 237 16.73 -11.59 -17.78
CA TYR A 237 16.54 -10.59 -18.83
C TYR A 237 16.27 -9.19 -18.26
N ASN A 238 15.27 -9.06 -17.39
CA ASN A 238 14.93 -7.76 -16.79
C ASN A 238 16.05 -7.27 -15.88
N ARG A 239 16.67 -8.17 -15.12
CA ARG A 239 17.81 -7.85 -14.25
C ARG A 239 18.99 -7.32 -15.06
N GLU A 240 19.44 -8.04 -16.07
CA GLU A 240 20.56 -7.61 -16.93
C GLU A 240 20.25 -6.31 -17.67
N HIS A 241 19.03 -6.14 -18.17
CA HIS A 241 18.65 -4.89 -18.84
C HIS A 241 18.68 -3.70 -17.87
N PHE A 242 18.22 -3.89 -16.63
CA PHE A 242 18.29 -2.88 -15.59
C PHE A 242 19.74 -2.55 -15.24
N GLU A 243 20.59 -3.56 -14.99
CA GLU A 243 22.01 -3.36 -14.72
C GLU A 243 22.74 -2.65 -15.84
N GLN A 244 22.43 -2.99 -17.10
CA GLN A 244 23.04 -2.37 -18.27
C GLN A 244 22.69 -0.88 -18.33
N ALA A 245 21.42 -0.51 -18.10
CA ALA A 245 21.03 0.89 -18.06
C ALA A 245 21.70 1.64 -16.89
N LEU A 246 21.76 1.04 -15.70
CA LEU A 246 22.44 1.64 -14.56
C LEU A 246 23.95 1.79 -14.78
N THR A 247 24.59 0.86 -15.46
CA THR A 247 26.05 0.89 -15.69
C THR A 247 26.41 1.83 -16.84
N ALA A 248 25.67 1.77 -17.94
CA ALA A 248 25.97 2.53 -19.15
C ALA A 248 25.46 3.97 -19.09
N ASN A 249 24.26 4.20 -18.53
CA ASN A 249 23.57 5.49 -18.66
C ASN A 249 23.58 6.31 -17.37
N LEU A 250 23.34 5.69 -16.20
CA LEU A 250 23.22 6.45 -14.94
C LEU A 250 24.45 7.33 -14.62
N PRO A 251 25.72 6.93 -14.85
CA PRO A 251 26.87 7.78 -14.54
C PRO A 251 26.84 9.13 -15.28
N HIS A 252 26.26 9.19 -16.47
CA HIS A 252 26.12 10.42 -17.25
C HIS A 252 25.10 11.40 -16.65
N TYR A 253 24.11 10.90 -15.90
CA TYR A 253 22.98 11.69 -15.41
C TYR A 253 22.87 11.76 -13.89
N LYS A 254 23.73 11.01 -13.16
CA LYS A 254 23.67 10.89 -11.70
C LYS A 254 23.68 12.24 -10.99
N SER A 255 24.58 13.15 -11.39
CA SER A 255 24.66 14.48 -10.81
C SER A 255 23.37 15.29 -11.05
N SER A 256 22.78 15.19 -12.25
CA SER A 256 21.50 15.83 -12.56
C SER A 256 20.37 15.26 -11.70
N PHE A 257 20.30 13.94 -11.52
CA PHE A 257 19.31 13.32 -10.64
C PHE A 257 19.44 13.80 -9.19
N GLN A 258 20.66 13.82 -8.65
CA GLN A 258 20.91 14.29 -7.28
C GLN A 258 20.54 15.76 -7.11
N GLN A 259 21.02 16.64 -7.99
CA GLN A 259 20.73 18.08 -7.91
C GLN A 259 19.24 18.41 -8.04
N GLN A 260 18.54 17.75 -8.98
CA GLN A 260 17.11 17.97 -9.17
C GLN A 260 16.30 17.37 -8.01
N ALA A 261 16.73 16.24 -7.46
CA ALA A 261 16.10 15.66 -6.29
C ALA A 261 16.23 16.58 -5.07
N ASP A 262 17.43 17.12 -4.81
CA ASP A 262 17.68 18.08 -3.75
C ASP A 262 16.86 19.36 -3.94
N THR A 263 16.75 19.84 -5.19
CA THR A 263 15.97 21.06 -5.53
C THR A 263 14.47 20.91 -5.23
N TYR A 264 13.91 19.72 -5.40
CA TYR A 264 12.48 19.46 -5.30
C TYR A 264 12.08 18.56 -4.11
N ASP A 265 12.96 18.40 -3.12
CA ASP A 265 12.74 17.56 -1.93
C ASP A 265 12.25 16.14 -2.28
N HIS A 266 13.06 15.48 -3.10
CA HIS A 266 12.85 14.12 -3.56
C HIS A 266 14.02 13.23 -3.20
N ASP A 267 13.74 11.94 -3.16
CA ASP A 267 14.77 10.92 -3.23
C ASP A 267 15.31 10.81 -4.66
N TRP A 268 16.62 10.97 -4.85
CA TRP A 268 17.23 10.87 -6.18
C TRP A 268 17.12 9.46 -6.77
N GLN A 269 17.09 8.41 -5.94
CA GLN A 269 16.89 7.03 -6.40
C GLN A 269 15.46 6.81 -6.90
N LEU A 270 14.47 7.51 -6.33
CA LEU A 270 13.10 7.51 -6.84
C LEU A 270 13.06 8.12 -8.25
N LEU A 271 13.75 9.24 -8.48
CA LEU A 271 13.81 9.83 -9.82
C LEU A 271 14.52 8.92 -10.82
N VAL A 272 15.57 8.20 -10.40
CA VAL A 272 16.23 7.17 -11.24
C VAL A 272 15.27 6.02 -11.58
N ALA A 273 14.55 5.49 -10.59
CA ALA A 273 13.56 4.43 -10.79
C ALA A 273 12.48 4.84 -11.79
N MET A 274 11.98 6.09 -11.67
CA MET A 274 11.05 6.67 -12.64
C MET A 274 11.68 6.80 -14.03
N GLY A 275 12.88 7.38 -14.14
CA GLY A 275 13.58 7.53 -15.42
C GLY A 275 13.84 6.20 -16.12
N TYR A 276 14.15 5.14 -15.37
CA TYR A 276 14.26 3.80 -15.91
C TYR A 276 12.91 3.26 -16.41
N GLN A 277 11.84 3.40 -15.63
CA GLN A 277 10.50 3.00 -16.07
C GLN A 277 10.01 3.76 -17.32
N GLU A 278 10.39 5.03 -17.47
CA GLU A 278 9.95 5.88 -18.60
C GLU A 278 10.75 5.61 -19.89
N SER A 279 12.08 5.51 -19.78
CA SER A 279 12.98 5.52 -20.94
C SER A 279 14.12 4.51 -20.87
N HIS A 280 14.21 3.70 -19.82
CA HIS A 280 15.42 2.91 -19.51
C HIS A 280 16.66 3.80 -19.39
N LEU A 281 16.48 5.02 -18.87
CA LEU A 281 17.50 6.07 -18.78
C LEU A 281 18.05 6.52 -20.16
N ASP A 282 17.25 6.44 -21.22
CA ASP A 282 17.60 6.97 -22.55
C ASP A 282 17.05 8.40 -22.74
N ALA A 283 17.95 9.39 -22.71
CA ALA A 283 17.60 10.78 -22.94
C ALA A 283 17.05 11.08 -24.36
N ASN A 284 17.35 10.22 -25.34
CA ASN A 284 16.87 10.36 -26.72
C ASN A 284 15.56 9.62 -26.97
N ALA A 285 14.99 8.96 -25.96
CA ALA A 285 13.79 8.17 -26.12
C ALA A 285 12.62 9.00 -26.68
N THR A 286 11.89 8.39 -27.62
CA THR A 286 10.71 8.98 -28.24
C THR A 286 9.59 7.95 -28.35
N SER A 287 8.34 8.37 -28.17
CA SER A 287 7.19 7.51 -28.34
C SER A 287 6.32 7.92 -29.55
N PRO A 288 5.51 6.99 -30.10
CA PRO A 288 4.49 7.32 -31.08
C PRO A 288 3.41 8.29 -30.56
N THR A 289 3.26 8.40 -29.24
CA THR A 289 2.30 9.30 -28.59
C THR A 289 2.88 10.69 -28.33
N GLY A 290 4.13 10.94 -28.73
CA GLY A 290 4.77 12.25 -28.68
C GLY A 290 5.41 12.62 -27.33
N VAL A 291 5.48 11.69 -26.36
CA VAL A 291 6.34 11.87 -25.17
C VAL A 291 7.80 11.64 -25.55
N ARG A 292 8.72 12.37 -24.90
CA ARG A 292 10.15 12.35 -25.24
C ARG A 292 11.01 12.55 -23.99
N GLY A 293 12.24 12.07 -24.08
CA GLY A 293 13.27 12.34 -23.08
C GLY A 293 13.30 11.32 -21.95
N LEU A 294 14.25 11.55 -21.05
CA LEU A 294 14.54 10.65 -19.93
C LEU A 294 13.30 10.42 -19.05
N MET A 295 12.54 11.48 -18.73
CA MET A 295 11.33 11.41 -17.89
C MET A 295 10.01 11.39 -18.69
N MET A 296 10.10 11.17 -20.01
CA MET A 296 8.95 11.04 -20.92
C MET A 296 7.87 12.11 -20.81
N LEU A 297 8.28 13.37 -20.85
CA LEU A 297 7.37 14.50 -20.75
C LEU A 297 6.58 14.70 -22.05
N THR A 298 5.27 14.96 -21.93
CA THR A 298 4.48 15.49 -23.04
C THR A 298 4.92 16.93 -23.35
N ASN A 299 4.61 17.45 -24.54
CA ASN A 299 4.86 18.87 -24.86
C ASN A 299 4.18 19.82 -23.86
N ASN A 300 2.93 19.53 -23.47
CA ASN A 300 2.17 20.38 -22.54
C ASN A 300 2.79 20.35 -21.14
N THR A 301 3.18 19.16 -20.66
CA THR A 301 3.86 19.00 -19.37
C THR A 301 5.20 19.73 -19.39
N ALA A 302 6.01 19.54 -20.43
CA ALA A 302 7.29 20.22 -20.57
C ALA A 302 7.13 21.75 -20.50
N LYS A 303 6.20 22.32 -21.28
CA LYS A 303 5.90 23.76 -21.24
C LYS A 303 5.46 24.21 -19.84
N ALA A 304 4.57 23.47 -19.19
CA ALA A 304 4.09 23.80 -17.84
C ALA A 304 5.23 23.75 -16.80
N MET A 305 6.18 22.83 -16.96
CA MET A 305 7.30 22.64 -16.05
C MET A 305 8.53 23.50 -16.38
N GLY A 306 8.47 24.30 -17.45
CA GLY A 306 9.58 25.17 -17.86
C GLY A 306 10.70 24.46 -18.63
N VAL A 307 10.40 23.30 -19.22
CA VAL A 307 11.34 22.52 -20.05
C VAL A 307 11.27 23.01 -21.49
N SER A 308 12.39 23.55 -21.96
CA SER A 308 12.56 24.04 -23.33
C SER A 308 13.06 22.97 -24.30
N ASP A 309 13.91 22.06 -23.80
CA ASP A 309 14.36 20.87 -24.52
C ASP A 309 14.07 19.60 -23.69
N ARG A 310 13.25 18.70 -24.24
CA ARG A 310 12.85 17.46 -23.56
C ARG A 310 13.91 16.37 -23.63
N ILE A 311 14.84 16.43 -24.59
CA ILE A 311 15.92 15.44 -24.72
C ILE A 311 17.20 15.87 -24.00
N ASP A 312 17.28 17.12 -23.55
CA ASP A 312 18.30 17.55 -22.58
C ASP A 312 18.07 16.82 -21.24
N PRO A 313 19.01 15.99 -20.76
CA PRO A 313 18.80 15.17 -19.57
C PRO A 313 18.51 16.00 -18.32
N TYR A 314 19.23 17.13 -18.14
CA TYR A 314 19.06 17.99 -16.96
C TYR A 314 17.66 18.60 -16.90
N GLN A 315 17.19 19.18 -18.01
CA GLN A 315 15.84 19.71 -18.12
C GLN A 315 14.77 18.62 -18.04
N SER A 316 14.98 17.47 -18.67
CA SER A 316 14.03 16.34 -18.63
C SER A 316 13.82 15.85 -17.20
N ILE A 317 14.92 15.63 -16.46
CA ILE A 317 14.90 15.21 -15.05
C ILE A 317 14.22 16.27 -14.19
N GLY A 318 14.63 17.53 -14.30
CA GLY A 318 14.06 18.63 -13.51
C GLY A 318 12.57 18.84 -13.78
N GLY A 319 12.14 18.72 -15.03
CA GLY A 319 10.73 18.78 -15.39
C GLY A 319 9.91 17.60 -14.85
N GLY A 320 10.46 16.39 -14.88
CA GLY A 320 9.85 15.21 -14.27
C GLY A 320 9.72 15.32 -12.76
N ALA A 321 10.78 15.76 -12.07
CA ALA A 321 10.78 16.03 -10.63
C ALA A 321 9.72 17.07 -10.25
N ARG A 322 9.72 18.24 -10.91
CA ARG A 322 8.71 19.27 -10.67
C ARG A 322 7.29 18.79 -10.92
N TYR A 323 7.08 17.95 -11.93
CA TYR A 323 5.77 17.38 -12.21
C TYR A 323 5.34 16.37 -11.14
N LEU A 324 6.27 15.56 -10.62
CA LEU A 324 6.00 14.67 -9.48
C LEU A 324 5.60 15.46 -8.23
N GLU A 325 6.28 16.56 -7.90
CA GLU A 325 5.88 17.45 -6.81
C GLU A 325 4.46 18.01 -7.02
N GLN A 326 4.12 18.42 -8.25
CA GLN A 326 2.75 18.83 -8.57
C GLN A 326 1.76 17.68 -8.30
N MET A 327 2.09 16.44 -8.66
CA MET A 327 1.24 15.29 -8.36
C MET A 327 1.13 15.03 -6.86
N LYS A 328 2.21 15.11 -6.08
CA LYS A 328 2.16 15.00 -4.61
C LYS A 328 1.26 16.06 -3.99
N ALA A 329 1.28 17.29 -4.52
CA ALA A 329 0.44 18.39 -4.04
C ALA A 329 -1.07 18.15 -4.28
N GLU A 330 -1.44 17.50 -5.39
CA GLU A 330 -2.83 17.12 -5.69
C GLU A 330 -3.42 16.12 -4.68
N PHE A 331 -2.57 15.38 -3.95
CA PHE A 331 -2.94 14.37 -2.96
C PHE A 331 -2.31 14.66 -1.58
N ARG A 332 -2.10 15.95 -1.24
CA ARG A 332 -1.52 16.35 0.05
C ARG A 332 -2.30 15.86 1.28
N ASP A 333 -3.58 15.55 1.11
CA ASP A 333 -4.45 15.03 2.17
C ASP A 333 -4.40 13.50 2.32
N VAL A 334 -3.70 12.81 1.41
CA VAL A 334 -3.34 11.39 1.54
C VAL A 334 -2.12 11.29 2.45
N PRO A 335 -2.15 10.46 3.51
CA PRO A 335 -1.02 10.27 4.41
C PRO A 335 0.13 9.51 3.74
N ASN A 336 1.34 9.66 4.26
CA ASN A 336 2.46 8.79 3.89
C ASN A 336 2.25 7.38 4.48
N PRO A 337 2.75 6.32 3.82
CA PRO A 337 3.51 6.33 2.57
C PRO A 337 2.66 6.42 1.29
N ASP A 338 1.33 6.31 1.38
CA ASP A 338 0.43 6.20 0.21
C ASP A 338 0.53 7.37 -0.77
N ARG A 339 0.78 8.59 -0.28
CA ARG A 339 0.86 9.79 -1.11
C ARG A 339 1.79 9.62 -2.32
N LEU A 340 2.91 8.92 -2.15
CA LEU A 340 3.84 8.65 -3.25
C LEU A 340 3.19 7.80 -4.34
N TRP A 341 2.48 6.73 -3.96
CA TRP A 341 1.79 5.85 -4.91
C TRP A 341 0.69 6.57 -5.69
N PHE A 342 -0.06 7.43 -5.02
CA PHE A 342 -1.04 8.31 -5.68
C PHE A 342 -0.38 9.30 -6.64
N ALA A 343 0.78 9.85 -6.27
CA ALA A 343 1.52 10.76 -7.14
C ALA A 343 2.07 10.05 -8.38
N LEU A 344 2.66 8.86 -8.24
CA LEU A 344 3.14 8.03 -9.36
C LEU A 344 1.99 7.58 -10.27
N ALA A 345 0.87 7.15 -9.69
CA ALA A 345 -0.33 6.84 -10.47
C ALA A 345 -0.80 8.05 -11.27
N SER A 346 -0.82 9.24 -10.65
CA SER A 346 -1.25 10.47 -11.29
C SER A 346 -0.26 10.99 -12.34
N TYR A 347 1.03 10.73 -12.16
CA TYR A 347 2.05 10.97 -13.18
C TYR A 347 1.71 10.16 -14.45
N ASN A 348 1.34 8.89 -14.30
CA ASN A 348 1.00 7.99 -15.39
C ASN A 348 -0.37 8.27 -16.05
N MET A 349 -1.43 8.43 -15.27
CA MET A 349 -2.81 8.48 -15.79
C MET A 349 -3.55 9.81 -15.59
N GLY A 350 -2.91 10.78 -14.93
CA GLY A 350 -3.45 12.08 -14.61
C GLY A 350 -4.24 12.10 -13.28
N PRO A 351 -4.17 13.20 -12.50
CA PRO A 351 -4.74 13.27 -11.16
C PRO A 351 -6.27 13.16 -11.14
N ASN A 352 -6.96 13.68 -12.17
CA ASN A 352 -8.43 13.59 -12.26
C ASN A 352 -8.91 12.14 -12.40
N ALA A 353 -8.13 11.28 -13.07
CA ALA A 353 -8.48 9.88 -13.21
C ALA A 353 -8.32 9.13 -11.87
N VAL A 354 -7.26 9.43 -11.12
CA VAL A 354 -7.05 8.88 -9.77
C VAL A 354 -8.12 9.40 -8.79
N LYS A 355 -8.44 10.70 -8.79
CA LYS A 355 -9.55 11.27 -7.98
C LYS A 355 -10.91 10.67 -8.33
N SER A 356 -11.14 10.30 -9.60
CA SER A 356 -12.35 9.57 -9.99
C SER A 356 -12.41 8.19 -9.33
N ILE A 357 -11.28 7.48 -9.26
CA ILE A 357 -11.19 6.20 -8.55
C ILE A 357 -11.45 6.40 -7.06
N GLN A 358 -10.82 7.41 -6.43
CA GLN A 358 -11.08 7.76 -5.03
C GLN A 358 -12.57 7.98 -4.75
N SER A 359 -13.27 8.71 -5.62
CA SER A 359 -14.72 8.92 -5.48
C SER A 359 -15.51 7.61 -5.52
N LYS A 360 -15.10 6.64 -6.35
CA LYS A 360 -15.77 5.33 -6.45
C LYS A 360 -15.47 4.44 -5.25
N VAL A 361 -14.22 4.42 -4.78
CA VAL A 361 -13.82 3.72 -3.55
C VAL A 361 -14.59 4.27 -2.35
N SER A 362 -14.69 5.59 -2.22
CA SER A 362 -15.47 6.24 -1.16
C SER A 362 -16.97 5.89 -1.23
N LYS A 363 -17.56 5.87 -2.43
CA LYS A 363 -18.97 5.46 -2.62
C LYS A 363 -19.23 3.99 -2.24
N ALA A 364 -18.20 3.15 -2.28
CA ALA A 364 -18.26 1.77 -1.82
C ALA A 364 -18.05 1.63 -0.30
N GLY A 365 -17.93 2.75 0.44
CA GLY A 365 -17.73 2.75 1.89
C GLY A 365 -16.30 2.44 2.33
N GLN A 366 -15.34 2.42 1.40
CA GLN A 366 -13.93 2.18 1.68
C GLN A 366 -13.15 3.49 1.79
N ASP A 367 -12.03 3.47 2.50
CA ASP A 367 -11.15 4.63 2.60
C ASP A 367 -10.52 4.95 1.23
N PRO A 368 -10.84 6.10 0.61
CA PRO A 368 -10.29 6.48 -0.68
C PRO A 368 -8.84 6.99 -0.61
N LYS A 369 -8.28 7.15 0.59
CA LYS A 369 -6.90 7.58 0.81
C LYS A 369 -5.94 6.41 0.97
N SER A 370 -6.46 5.20 1.14
CA SER A 370 -5.68 3.97 1.14
C SER A 370 -5.28 3.59 -0.28
N TRP A 371 -3.97 3.46 -0.52
CA TRP A 371 -3.46 2.96 -1.80
C TRP A 371 -3.93 1.53 -2.07
N THR A 372 -4.00 0.68 -1.04
CA THR A 372 -4.45 -0.71 -1.20
C THR A 372 -5.89 -0.78 -1.72
N ASN A 373 -6.78 0.09 -1.23
CA ASN A 373 -8.16 0.16 -1.72
C ASN A 373 -8.24 0.68 -3.17
N VAL A 374 -7.45 1.69 -3.52
CA VAL A 374 -7.39 2.24 -4.88
C VAL A 374 -6.79 1.23 -5.87
N TYR A 375 -5.75 0.51 -5.47
CA TYR A 375 -5.14 -0.57 -6.24
C TYR A 375 -6.13 -1.72 -6.44
N ALA A 376 -6.82 -2.15 -5.38
CA ALA A 376 -7.82 -3.21 -5.46
C ALA A 376 -8.97 -2.84 -6.42
N TYR A 377 -9.46 -1.59 -6.36
CA TYR A 377 -10.45 -1.10 -7.31
C TYR A 377 -9.93 -1.16 -8.76
N MET A 378 -8.70 -0.71 -9.01
CA MET A 378 -8.11 -0.78 -10.36
C MET A 378 -7.97 -2.23 -10.84
N SER A 379 -7.58 -3.14 -9.95
CA SER A 379 -7.45 -4.57 -10.22
C SER A 379 -8.79 -5.19 -10.64
N ASP A 380 -9.87 -4.91 -9.89
CA ASP A 380 -11.21 -5.41 -10.19
C ASP A 380 -11.75 -4.96 -11.56
N HIS A 381 -11.29 -3.80 -12.02
CA HIS A 381 -11.79 -3.18 -13.24
C HIS A 381 -10.78 -3.25 -14.41
N ALA A 382 -9.62 -3.88 -14.20
CA ALA A 382 -8.52 -3.93 -15.16
C ALA A 382 -8.93 -4.58 -16.50
N GLY A 383 -9.78 -5.61 -16.45
CA GLY A 383 -10.30 -6.28 -17.65
C GLY A 383 -11.17 -5.38 -18.55
N SER A 384 -11.77 -4.33 -17.97
CA SER A 384 -12.61 -3.37 -18.71
C SER A 384 -11.88 -2.06 -19.07
N ASN A 385 -10.74 -1.79 -18.44
CA ASN A 385 -10.00 -0.55 -18.64
C ASN A 385 -8.48 -0.80 -18.59
N SER A 386 -7.88 -0.92 -19.77
CA SER A 386 -6.44 -1.18 -19.90
C SER A 386 -5.54 -0.07 -19.34
N ARG A 387 -6.06 1.13 -19.08
CA ARG A 387 -5.30 2.18 -18.39
C ARG A 387 -5.04 1.82 -16.93
N TYR A 388 -5.92 1.07 -16.29
CA TYR A 388 -5.72 0.61 -14.91
C TYR A 388 -4.58 -0.41 -14.84
N THR A 389 -4.53 -1.37 -15.77
CA THR A 389 -3.39 -2.30 -15.88
C THR A 389 -2.07 -1.55 -16.07
N GLN A 390 -2.03 -0.58 -16.99
CA GLN A 390 -0.83 0.23 -17.25
C GLN A 390 -0.38 0.99 -15.99
N CYS A 391 -1.32 1.63 -15.28
CA CYS A 391 -1.02 2.37 -14.06
C CYS A 391 -0.51 1.45 -12.94
N MET A 392 -1.16 0.30 -12.72
CA MET A 392 -0.73 -0.66 -11.70
C MET A 392 0.70 -1.15 -11.99
N HIS A 393 0.98 -1.56 -13.23
CA HIS A 393 2.33 -1.98 -13.62
C HIS A 393 3.36 -0.86 -13.44
N TYR A 394 3.01 0.37 -13.81
CA TYR A 394 3.88 1.53 -13.67
C TYR A 394 4.31 1.75 -12.21
N VAL A 395 3.35 1.78 -11.28
CA VAL A 395 3.66 2.02 -9.86
C VAL A 395 4.37 0.81 -9.23
N THR A 396 3.92 -0.41 -9.53
CA THR A 396 4.56 -1.65 -9.04
C THR A 396 6.03 -1.73 -9.48
N ASN A 397 6.31 -1.49 -10.76
CA ASN A 397 7.68 -1.57 -11.27
C ASN A 397 8.60 -0.49 -10.67
N ILE A 398 8.12 0.76 -10.55
CA ILE A 398 8.92 1.83 -9.93
C ILE A 398 9.24 1.49 -8.48
N ARG A 399 8.29 0.92 -7.72
CA ARG A 399 8.57 0.41 -6.37
C ARG A 399 9.70 -0.62 -6.41
N SER A 400 9.62 -1.64 -7.28
CA SER A 400 10.65 -2.69 -7.37
C SER A 400 12.03 -2.14 -7.77
N TYR A 401 12.10 -1.20 -8.72
CA TYR A 401 13.37 -0.55 -9.09
C TYR A 401 13.93 0.28 -7.93
N LEU A 402 13.08 1.01 -7.20
CA LEU A 402 13.49 1.82 -6.05
C LEU A 402 14.00 0.96 -4.90
N GLU A 403 13.31 -0.13 -4.57
CA GLU A 403 13.79 -1.13 -3.59
C GLU A 403 15.17 -1.66 -3.99
N SER A 404 15.34 -2.06 -5.26
CA SER A 404 16.64 -2.54 -5.77
C SER A 404 17.75 -1.50 -5.68
N LEU A 405 17.45 -0.23 -5.99
CA LEU A 405 18.44 0.86 -5.88
C LEU A 405 18.86 1.09 -4.42
N LYS A 406 17.91 1.11 -3.49
CA LYS A 406 18.16 1.32 -2.07
C LYS A 406 18.95 0.20 -1.42
N MET A 407 18.68 -1.06 -1.79
CA MET A 407 19.43 -2.21 -1.27
C MET A 407 20.89 -2.26 -1.74
N ARG A 408 21.27 -1.52 -2.79
CA ARG A 408 22.67 -1.44 -3.24
C ARG A 408 23.49 -0.39 -2.47
N THR A 409 22.80 0.57 -1.88
CA THR A 409 23.42 1.70 -1.16
C THR A 409 23.39 1.53 0.35
N ALA A 410 22.53 0.65 0.85
CA ALA A 410 22.50 0.16 2.23
C ALA A 410 23.62 -0.86 2.48
#